data_AF-A0AAW2RS49-F1
#
_entry.id   AF-A0AAW2RS49-F1
#
_cell.length_a   1.000
_cell.length_b   1.000
_cell.length_c   1.000
_cell.angle_alpha   90.00
_cell.angle_beta   90.00
_cell.angle_gamma   90.00
#
_symmetry.space_group_name_H-M   'P 1'
#
loop_
_entity.id
_entity.type
_entity.pdbx_description
1 polymer ?
#
loop_
_entity_poly.entity_id
_entity_poly.type
_entity_poly.pdbx_seq_one_letter_code
_entity_poly.pdbx_strand_id
1 'polypeptide(L)'
;MSVVEYFLRLCTVWDELDVMMPTPQCTCGGCTCHASKTTADQAVFTRLIQFLMGLSESFDHLRDQLLVMDPVPTIIKAYSMVLRVENQREFHMEGSENMDTAALQVRAPGKKDYLAK
;
A
#
# COMPACT_ATOMS: atom_id res chain seq x y z
N MET A 1 1.64 -15.56 -5.59
CA MET A 1 2.89 -14.81 -5.40
C MET A 1 2.60 -13.78 -4.34
N SER A 2 3.39 -13.70 -3.28
CA SER A 2 3.19 -12.68 -2.23
C SER A 2 3.52 -11.29 -2.77
N VAL A 3 3.00 -10.25 -2.13
CA VAL A 3 3.32 -8.86 -2.50
C VAL A 3 4.83 -8.61 -2.40
N VAL A 4 5.49 -9.22 -1.42
CA VAL A 4 6.95 -9.14 -1.25
C VAL A 4 7.68 -9.73 -2.45
N GLU A 5 7.33 -10.97 -2.85
CA GLU A 5 7.99 -11.64 -3.98
C GLU A 5 7.75 -10.88 -5.29
N TYR A 6 6.53 -10.39 -5.50
CA TYR A 6 6.18 -9.57 -6.65
C TYR A 6 7.01 -8.28 -6.70
N PHE A 7 7.08 -7.55 -5.57
CA PHE A 7 7.81 -6.30 -5.50
C PHE A 7 9.31 -6.49 -5.77
N LEU A 8 9.92 -7.55 -5.22
CA LEU A 8 11.33 -7.87 -5.44
C LEU A 8 11.64 -8.19 -6.90
N ARG A 9 10.79 -8.99 -7.57
CA ARG A 9 10.94 -9.26 -9.01
C ARG A 9 10.85 -7.98 -9.82
N LEU A 10 9.95 -7.08 -9.44
CA LEU A 10 9.77 -5.80 -10.12
C LEU A 10 11.00 -4.89 -9.94
N CYS A 11 11.60 -4.87 -8.75
CA CYS A 11 12.89 -4.20 -8.52
C CYS A 11 13.99 -4.72 -9.45
N THR A 12 14.14 -6.04 -9.58
CA THR A 12 15.14 -6.64 -10.50
C THR A 12 14.93 -6.16 -11.94
N VAL A 13 13.68 -6.13 -12.42
CA VAL A 13 13.37 -5.65 -13.78
C VAL A 13 13.72 -4.17 -13.94
N TRP A 14 13.46 -3.33 -12.93
CA TRP A 14 13.84 -1.93 -12.99
C TRP A 14 15.35 -1.71 -12.95
N ASP A 15 16.07 -2.49 -12.16
CA ASP A 15 17.53 -2.43 -12.10
C ASP A 15 18.14 -2.81 -13.46
N GLU A 16 17.64 -3.86 -14.11
CA GLU A 16 18.06 -4.24 -15.46
C GLU A 16 17.70 -3.17 -16.51
N LEU A 17 16.52 -2.56 -16.39
CA LEU A 17 16.08 -1.49 -17.27
C LEU A 17 16.96 -0.25 -17.13
N ASP A 18 17.36 0.11 -15.92
CA ASP A 18 18.23 1.25 -15.65
C ASP A 18 19.63 1.06 -16.25
N VAL A 19 20.10 -0.18 -16.32
CA VAL A 19 21.37 -0.53 -16.98
C VAL A 19 21.26 -0.36 -18.50
N MET A 20 20.16 -0.82 -19.09
CA MET A 20 19.93 -0.77 -20.53
C MET A 20 19.58 0.64 -21.04
N MET A 21 18.84 1.40 -20.24
CA MET A 21 18.25 2.69 -20.57
C MET A 21 18.58 3.72 -19.48
N PRO A 22 19.86 4.11 -19.33
CA PRO A 22 20.25 5.07 -18.30
C PRO A 22 19.58 6.43 -18.52
N THR A 23 19.18 7.07 -17.44
CA THR A 23 18.56 8.40 -17.49
C THR A 23 19.54 9.41 -18.10
N PRO A 24 19.17 10.13 -19.17
CA PRO A 24 20.05 11.10 -19.80
C PRO A 24 20.35 12.26 -18.82
N GLN A 25 21.63 12.49 -18.58
CA GLN A 25 22.10 13.61 -17.76
C GLN A 25 22.41 14.81 -18.66
N CYS A 26 22.02 16.03 -18.26
CA CYS A 26 22.52 17.19 -18.99
C CYS A 26 24.01 17.34 -18.75
N THR A 27 24.78 17.39 -19.83
CA THR A 27 26.22 17.67 -19.80
C THR A 27 26.53 19.17 -19.75
N CYS A 28 25.50 20.00 -19.79
CA CYS A 28 25.64 21.43 -19.57
C CYS A 28 25.97 21.66 -18.09
N GLY A 29 27.22 22.04 -17.79
CA GLY A 29 27.78 22.20 -16.44
C GLY A 29 27.19 23.32 -15.58
N GLY A 30 25.86 23.44 -15.59
CA GLY A 30 25.04 24.48 -14.95
C GLY A 30 23.58 24.54 -15.46
N CYS A 31 22.97 23.45 -15.95
CA CYS A 31 21.56 23.54 -16.39
C CYS A 31 20.64 23.97 -15.24
N THR A 32 19.88 25.04 -15.46
CA THR A 32 18.71 25.38 -14.67
C THR A 32 17.42 24.81 -15.28
N CYS A 33 17.52 24.03 -16.36
CA CYS A 33 16.37 23.51 -17.11
C CYS A 33 15.52 22.49 -16.36
N HIS A 34 15.93 22.05 -15.16
CA HIS A 34 15.28 21.03 -14.33
C HIS A 34 14.97 19.69 -15.03
N ALA A 35 15.37 19.50 -16.29
CA ALA A 35 15.00 18.37 -17.12
C ALA A 35 15.40 17.03 -16.51
N SER A 36 16.65 16.91 -16.02
CA SER A 36 17.14 15.69 -15.37
C SER A 36 16.33 15.32 -14.13
N LYS A 37 15.95 16.32 -13.32
CA LYS A 37 15.10 16.12 -12.14
C LYS A 37 13.70 15.67 -12.55
N THR A 38 13.08 16.36 -13.52
CA THR A 38 11.74 15.99 -14.02
C THR A 38 11.71 14.58 -14.59
N THR A 39 12.74 14.17 -15.33
CA THR A 39 12.85 12.80 -15.86
C THR A 39 12.99 11.77 -14.75
N ALA A 40 13.78 12.05 -13.71
CA ALA A 40 13.90 11.17 -12.56
C ALA A 40 12.57 11.06 -11.78
N ASP A 41 11.89 12.18 -11.53
CA ASP A 41 10.59 12.21 -10.85
C ASP A 41 9.52 11.44 -11.66
N GLN A 42 9.53 11.60 -12.99
CA GLN A 42 8.68 10.82 -13.90
C GLN A 42 8.98 9.33 -13.83
N ALA A 43 10.26 8.93 -13.83
CA ALA A 43 10.64 7.53 -13.72
C ALA A 43 10.13 6.91 -12.40
N VAL A 44 10.26 7.62 -11.28
CA VAL A 44 9.74 7.18 -9.98
C VAL A 44 8.21 7.04 -10.02
N PHE A 45 7.51 7.99 -10.62
CA PHE A 45 6.05 7.92 -10.78
C PHE A 45 5.63 6.74 -11.67
N THR A 46 6.33 6.52 -12.79
CA THR A 46 6.08 5.37 -13.68
C THR A 46 6.25 4.04 -12.92
N ARG A 47 7.28 3.91 -12.09
CA ARG A 47 7.48 2.71 -11.26
C ARG A 47 6.36 2.49 -10.27
N LEU A 48 5.85 3.54 -9.63
CA LEU A 48 4.66 3.46 -8.77
C LEU A 48 3.45 2.92 -9.56
N ILE A 49 3.16 3.49 -10.72
CA ILE A 49 2.02 3.05 -11.54
C ILE A 49 2.19 1.60 -12.01
N GLN A 50 3.39 1.20 -12.45
CA GLN A 50 3.68 -0.18 -12.82
C GLN A 50 3.47 -1.14 -11.66
N PHE A 51 3.94 -0.79 -10.46
CA PHE A 51 3.69 -1.56 -9.25
C PHE A 51 2.19 -1.75 -9.02
N LEU A 52 1.42 -0.65 -9.00
CA LEU A 52 -0.02 -0.67 -8.74
C LEU A 52 -0.82 -1.42 -9.82
N MET A 53 -0.42 -1.34 -11.09
CA MET A 53 -1.10 -2.02 -12.19
C MET A 53 -0.90 -3.54 -12.15
N GLY A 54 0.26 -4.03 -11.74
CA GLY A 54 0.54 -5.46 -11.64
C GLY A 54 0.09 -6.11 -10.33
N LEU A 55 -0.54 -5.36 -9.41
CA LEU A 55 -1.20 -5.95 -8.24
C LEU A 55 -2.43 -6.78 -8.67
N SER A 56 -2.69 -7.86 -7.93
CA SER A 56 -3.88 -8.68 -8.15
C SER A 56 -5.18 -7.91 -7.90
N GLU A 57 -6.27 -8.32 -8.57
CA GLU A 57 -7.61 -7.71 -8.47
C GLU A 57 -8.12 -7.63 -7.02
N SER A 58 -7.64 -8.52 -6.16
CA SER A 58 -7.94 -8.48 -4.73
C SER A 58 -7.52 -7.16 -4.05
N PHE A 59 -6.63 -6.36 -4.63
CA PHE A 59 -6.20 -5.06 -4.10
C PHE A 59 -6.86 -3.85 -4.78
N ASP A 60 -7.89 -4.04 -5.61
CA ASP A 60 -8.52 -2.96 -6.40
C ASP A 60 -8.97 -1.77 -5.56
N HIS A 61 -9.64 -2.00 -4.44
CA HIS A 61 -10.07 -0.92 -3.57
C HIS A 61 -8.89 -0.08 -3.01
N LEU A 62 -7.78 -0.76 -2.67
CA LEU A 62 -6.59 -0.08 -2.18
C LEU A 62 -5.89 0.68 -3.32
N ARG A 63 -5.92 0.15 -4.54
CA ARG A 63 -5.41 0.80 -5.76
C ARG A 63 -6.16 2.10 -6.03
N ASP A 64 -7.49 2.07 -5.99
CA ASP A 64 -8.35 3.25 -6.17
C ASP A 64 -8.04 4.31 -5.10
N GLN A 65 -7.90 3.88 -3.84
CA GLN A 65 -7.52 4.77 -2.75
C GLN A 65 -6.15 5.42 -3.02
N LEU A 66 -5.13 4.63 -3.38
CA LEU A 66 -3.77 5.12 -3.65
C LEU A 66 -3.71 6.09 -4.84
N LEU A 67 -4.57 5.91 -5.85
CA LEU A 67 -4.64 6.77 -7.03
C LEU A 67 -5.25 8.15 -6.74
N VAL A 68 -6.15 8.24 -5.76
CA VAL A 68 -6.84 9.49 -5.39
C VAL A 68 -6.13 10.24 -4.25
N MET A 69 -5.07 9.66 -3.67
CA MET A 69 -4.30 10.30 -2.60
C MET A 69 -3.55 11.55 -3.08
N ASP A 70 -3.71 12.65 -2.34
CA ASP A 70 -2.96 13.91 -2.51
C ASP A 70 -2.24 14.26 -1.18
N PRO A 71 -0.89 14.32 -1.14
CA PRO A 71 0.04 14.11 -2.26
C PRO A 71 0.18 12.64 -2.66
N VAL A 72 0.50 12.41 -3.94
CA VAL A 72 0.73 11.08 -4.53
C VAL A 72 1.73 10.30 -3.66
N PRO A 73 1.40 9.05 -3.27
CA PRO A 73 2.26 8.27 -2.38
C PRO A 73 3.57 7.88 -3.08
N THR A 74 4.65 7.77 -2.32
CA THR A 74 5.87 7.15 -2.82
C THR A 74 5.66 5.66 -3.03
N ILE A 75 6.45 5.04 -3.92
CA ILE A 75 6.41 3.60 -4.15
C ILE A 75 6.56 2.78 -2.85
N ILE A 76 7.46 3.21 -1.96
CA ILE A 76 7.70 2.55 -0.67
C ILE A 76 6.46 2.65 0.23
N LYS A 77 5.80 3.82 0.25
CA LYS A 77 4.57 4.02 1.02
C LYS A 77 3.45 3.14 0.47
N ALA A 78 3.25 3.14 -0.84
CA ALA A 78 2.27 2.28 -1.50
C ALA A 78 2.53 0.79 -1.19
N TYR A 79 3.77 0.33 -1.35
CA TYR A 79 4.17 -1.04 -0.99
C TYR A 79 3.83 -1.38 0.47
N SER A 80 4.17 -0.49 1.42
CA SER A 80 3.88 -0.73 2.84
C SER A 80 2.38 -0.83 3.15
N MET A 81 1.54 -0.07 2.42
CA MET A 81 0.08 -0.12 2.59
C MET A 81 -0.48 -1.42 2.02
N VAL A 82 0.00 -1.86 0.85
CA VAL A 82 -0.39 -3.14 0.24
C VAL A 82 0.01 -4.31 1.14
N LEU A 83 1.23 -4.30 1.66
CA LEU A 83 1.73 -5.35 2.55
C LEU A 83 0.92 -5.46 3.85
N ARG A 84 0.46 -4.34 4.41
CA ARG A 84 -0.43 -4.34 5.59
C ARG A 84 -1.76 -5.03 5.29
N VAL A 85 -2.35 -4.75 4.12
CA VAL A 85 -3.62 -5.36 3.70
C VAL A 85 -3.45 -6.85 3.43
N GLU A 86 -2.34 -7.27 2.81
CA GLU A 86 -2.01 -8.69 2.62
C GLU A 86 -1.95 -9.42 3.98
N ASN A 87 -1.12 -8.93 4.91
CA ASN A 87 -0.99 -9.51 6.24
C ASN A 87 -2.34 -9.54 6.99
N GLN A 88 -3.11 -8.44 6.95
CA GLN A 88 -4.41 -8.39 7.64
C GLN A 88 -5.38 -9.45 7.10
N ARG A 89 -5.34 -9.75 5.80
CA ARG A 89 -6.16 -10.80 5.20
C ARG A 89 -5.74 -12.19 5.65
N GLU A 90 -4.44 -12.45 5.74
CA GLU A 90 -3.92 -13.71 6.26
C GLU A 90 -4.42 -13.94 7.69
N PHE A 91 -4.30 -12.95 8.58
CA PHE A 91 -4.81 -13.04 9.96
C PHE A 91 -6.35 -13.17 10.04
N HIS A 92 -7.11 -12.48 9.18
CA HIS A 92 -8.57 -12.57 9.18
C HIS A 92 -9.08 -13.93 8.69
N MET A 93 -8.36 -14.59 7.79
CA MET A 93 -8.69 -15.95 7.36
C MET A 93 -8.44 -16.96 8.50
N GLU A 94 -7.38 -16.79 9.28
CA GLU A 94 -7.12 -17.61 10.48
C GLU A 94 -8.14 -17.35 11.62
N GLY A 95 -8.66 -16.13 11.73
CA GLY A 95 -9.66 -15.76 12.73
C GLY A 95 -11.09 -16.18 12.42
N SER A 96 -11.43 -16.41 11.14
CA SER A 96 -12.80 -16.76 10.73
C SER A 96 -13.24 -18.15 11.18
N GLU A 97 -12.33 -19.07 11.50
CA GLU A 97 -12.68 -20.36 12.10
C GLU A 97 -13.04 -20.25 13.60
N ASN A 98 -12.74 -19.09 14.24
CA ASN A 98 -12.88 -18.90 15.69
C ASN A 98 -13.89 -17.80 16.09
N MET A 99 -14.53 -17.09 15.14
CA MET A 99 -15.28 -15.86 15.42
C MET A 99 -16.79 -16.02 15.70
N ASP A 100 -17.27 -17.23 16.01
CA ASP A 100 -18.68 -17.44 16.41
C ASP A 100 -18.95 -17.16 17.90
N THR A 101 -17.96 -16.80 18.72
CA THR A 101 -18.13 -16.66 20.18
C THR A 101 -17.62 -15.34 20.75
N ALA A 102 -18.26 -14.23 20.38
CA ALA A 102 -18.20 -13.00 21.17
C ALA A 102 -19.53 -12.25 21.16
N ALA A 103 -20.57 -12.90 21.69
CA ALA A 103 -21.82 -12.22 22.02
C ALA A 103 -21.57 -11.20 23.15
N LEU A 104 -21.83 -9.93 22.85
CA LEU A 104 -21.73 -8.80 23.76
C LEU A 104 -22.74 -8.93 24.92
N GLN A 105 -22.30 -9.38 26.10
CA GLN A 105 -23.17 -9.44 27.28
C GLN A 105 -23.22 -8.07 27.98
N VAL A 106 -24.28 -7.31 27.70
CA VAL A 106 -24.63 -6.12 28.51
C VAL A 106 -25.25 -6.60 29.83
N ARG A 107 -24.53 -6.43 30.93
CA ARG A 107 -25.05 -6.70 32.27
C ARG A 107 -25.91 -5.52 32.72
N ALA A 108 -27.23 -5.71 32.73
CA ALA A 108 -28.16 -4.71 33.26
C ALA A 108 -27.99 -4.52 34.77
N PRO A 109 -28.02 -3.28 35.31
CA PRO A 109 -28.03 -3.05 36.74
C PRO A 109 -29.41 -3.40 37.34
N GLY A 110 -29.41 -4.27 38.34
CA GLY A 110 -30.60 -4.75 39.05
C GLY A 110 -31.32 -3.65 39.83
N LYS A 111 -32.66 -3.69 39.79
CA LYS A 111 -33.56 -2.95 40.68
C LYS A 111 -33.21 -3.23 42.14
N LYS A 112 -33.10 -2.17 42.94
CA LYS A 112 -33.26 -2.26 44.40
C LYS A 112 -34.58 -1.60 44.76
N ASP A 113 -35.54 -2.45 45.12
CA ASP A 113 -36.78 -2.06 45.76
C ASP A 113 -36.46 -1.38 47.09
N TYR A 114 -36.89 -0.12 47.25
CA TYR A 114 -36.98 0.51 48.56
C TYR A 114 -38.43 0.43 49.04
N LEU A 115 -38.62 -0.47 50.00
CA LEU A 115 -39.82 -0.67 50.78
C LEU A 115 -40.16 0.57 51.63
N ALA A 116 -41.47 0.75 51.78
CA ALA A 116 -42.19 1.71 52.60
C ALA A 116 -41.60 1.99 54.00
N LYS A 117 -41.66 3.26 54.40
CA LYS A 117 -42.35 3.74 55.61
C LYS A 117 -42.51 5.26 55.56
#